data_AF-A0A355Q667-F1
#
_entry.id   AF-A0A355Q667-F1
#
_cell.length_a   1.000
_cell.length_b   1.000
_cell.length_c   1.000
_cell.angle_alpha   90.00
_cell.angle_beta   90.00
_cell.angle_gamma   90.00
#
_symmetry.space_group_name_H-M   'P 1'
#
loop_
_entity.id
_entity.type
_entity.pdbx_description
1 polymer ?
#
loop_
_entity_poly.entity_id
_entity_poly.type
_entity_poly.pdbx_seq_one_letter_code
_entity_poly.pdbx_strand_id
1 'polypeptide(L)'
;MSPLLQSLQQSGPLAISILLLLLICSVSVWTILISKILVWKKYRSSNTDVLRIFEEENNLVQFIEQTKQCSEGPLQRFVIDANHEIDQVKPLTQSKIEHRSELIDLLDRSFEAMIVHEELKLRTGQSTLATISVTAPFVGLLGTVLGVIDTFQGISQLQSVELTVVGPGISEALVATGAGLFAAIPAVVAYNLFNSYIRDSVEQIESLSLKFLQRLHLQFLLTNEKKN
;
A
#
# COMPACT_ATOMS: atom_id res chain seq x y z
N MET A 1 -36.70 -18.82 6.08
CA MET A 1 -35.45 -18.44 6.79
C MET A 1 -34.32 -18.63 5.80
N SER A 2 -33.38 -17.69 5.66
CA SER A 2 -32.39 -17.73 4.58
C SER A 2 -31.58 -19.04 4.61
N PRO A 3 -31.28 -19.68 3.46
CA PRO A 3 -30.55 -20.95 3.40
C PRO A 3 -29.22 -20.94 4.18
N LEU A 4 -28.57 -19.77 4.27
CA LEU A 4 -27.37 -19.54 5.07
C LEU A 4 -27.56 -19.71 6.59
N LEU A 5 -28.74 -19.38 7.11
CA LEU A 5 -29.05 -19.46 8.55
C LEU A 5 -29.34 -20.90 8.98
N GLN A 6 -29.91 -21.70 8.06
CA GLN A 6 -30.13 -23.13 8.28
C GLN A 6 -28.83 -23.92 8.21
N SER A 7 -27.89 -23.49 7.34
CA SER A 7 -26.57 -24.12 7.24
C SER A 7 -25.71 -23.88 8.48
N LEU A 8 -25.74 -22.66 9.03
CA LEU A 8 -25.05 -22.32 10.28
C LEU A 8 -25.53 -23.12 11.51
N GLN A 9 -26.75 -23.67 11.48
CA GLN A 9 -27.29 -24.48 12.57
C GLN A 9 -26.88 -25.96 12.49
N GLN A 10 -26.43 -26.45 11.32
CA GLN A 10 -26.00 -27.83 11.10
C GLN A 10 -24.47 -27.98 10.99
N SER A 11 -23.76 -26.89 10.68
CA SER A 11 -22.29 -26.88 10.61
C SER A 11 -21.64 -27.11 11.98
N GLY A 12 -20.59 -27.94 12.01
CA GLY A 12 -19.75 -28.11 13.19
C GLY A 12 -19.09 -26.78 13.64
N PRO A 13 -18.79 -26.61 14.94
CA PRO A 13 -18.25 -25.36 15.49
C PRO A 13 -16.93 -24.91 14.83
N LEU A 14 -16.19 -25.86 14.27
CA LEU A 14 -14.93 -25.62 13.59
C LEU A 14 -15.12 -24.98 12.20
N ALA A 15 -16.10 -25.43 11.41
CA ALA A 15 -16.43 -24.83 10.11
C ALA A 15 -16.88 -23.37 10.26
N ILE A 16 -17.71 -23.08 11.28
CA ILE A 16 -18.16 -21.73 11.60
C ILE A 16 -16.97 -20.83 11.96
N SER A 17 -16.00 -21.35 12.70
CA SER A 17 -14.78 -20.62 13.06
C SER A 17 -13.96 -20.22 11.84
N ILE A 18 -13.82 -21.12 10.86
CA ILE A 18 -13.12 -20.85 9.59
C ILE A 18 -13.85 -19.78 8.77
N LEU A 19 -15.17 -19.90 8.64
CA LEU A 19 -15.98 -18.90 7.91
C LEU A 19 -15.91 -17.52 8.57
N LEU A 20 -15.92 -17.45 9.90
CA LEU A 20 -15.79 -16.19 10.64
C LEU A 20 -14.40 -15.58 10.45
N LEU A 21 -13.34 -16.38 10.47
CA LEU A 21 -11.98 -15.93 10.16
C LEU A 21 -11.88 -15.35 8.74
N LEU A 22 -12.42 -16.06 7.75
CA LEU A 22 -12.45 -15.62 6.35
C LEU A 22 -13.26 -14.33 6.17
N LEU A 23 -14.36 -14.17 6.93
CA LEU A 23 -15.15 -12.95 6.94
C LEU A 23 -14.34 -11.76 7.45
N ILE A 24 -13.60 -11.91 8.56
CA ILE A 24 -12.73 -10.85 9.10
C ILE A 24 -11.63 -10.48 8.10
N CYS A 25 -11.01 -11.49 7.47
CA CYS A 25 -10.01 -11.28 6.40
C CYS A 25 -10.62 -10.49 5.24
N SER A 26 -11.81 -10.87 4.77
CA SER A 26 -12.52 -10.18 3.68
C SER A 26 -12.81 -8.73 4.02
N VAL A 27 -13.37 -8.45 5.20
CA VAL A 27 -13.64 -7.07 5.66
C VAL A 27 -12.35 -6.24 5.72
N SER A 28 -11.26 -6.83 6.20
CA SER A 28 -9.95 -6.17 6.26
C SER A 28 -9.43 -5.80 4.87
N VAL A 29 -9.53 -6.72 3.90
CA VAL A 29 -9.15 -6.49 2.49
C VAL A 29 -9.93 -5.32 1.90
N TRP A 30 -11.25 -5.32 2.03
CA TRP A 30 -12.11 -4.25 1.49
C TRP A 30 -11.83 -2.90 2.16
N THR A 31 -11.61 -2.89 3.47
CA THR A 31 -11.29 -1.66 4.22
C THR A 31 -9.98 -1.05 3.72
N ILE A 32 -8.92 -1.86 3.59
CA ILE A 32 -7.62 -1.41 3.07
C ILE A 32 -7.75 -0.95 1.62
N LEU A 33 -8.47 -1.70 0.79
CA LEU A 33 -8.68 -1.39 -0.63
C LEU A 33 -9.33 -0.03 -0.82
N ILE A 34 -10.48 0.19 -0.18
CA ILE A 34 -11.25 1.44 -0.31
C ILE A 34 -10.46 2.62 0.24
N SER A 35 -9.86 2.47 1.43
CA SER A 35 -9.06 3.54 2.06
C SER A 35 -7.95 4.04 1.14
N LYS A 36 -7.17 3.13 0.56
CA LYS A 36 -6.06 3.48 -0.32
C LYS A 36 -6.51 4.07 -1.65
N ILE A 37 -7.57 3.55 -2.28
CA ILE A 37 -8.13 4.12 -3.52
C ILE A 37 -8.53 5.59 -3.32
N LEU A 38 -9.17 5.91 -2.19
CA LEU A 38 -9.59 7.29 -1.89
C LEU A 38 -8.37 8.21 -1.70
N VAL A 39 -7.37 7.75 -0.95
CA VAL A 39 -6.13 8.50 -0.70
C VAL A 39 -5.36 8.76 -1.99
N TRP A 40 -5.20 7.76 -2.85
CA TRP A 40 -4.47 7.91 -4.11
C TRP A 40 -5.15 8.84 -5.09
N LYS A 41 -6.49 8.82 -5.14
CA LYS A 41 -7.24 9.76 -5.98
C LYS A 41 -6.96 11.21 -5.57
N LYS A 42 -6.79 11.46 -4.26
CA LYS A 42 -6.37 12.76 -3.74
C LYS A 42 -4.92 13.07 -4.11
N TYR A 43 -4.00 12.14 -3.86
CA TYR A 43 -2.56 12.32 -4.13
C TYR A 43 -2.24 12.55 -5.60
N ARG A 44 -3.00 11.95 -6.52
CA ARG A 44 -2.81 12.16 -7.96
C ARG A 44 -2.97 13.63 -8.36
N SER A 45 -3.95 14.33 -7.79
CA SER A 45 -4.12 15.77 -8.03
C SER A 45 -2.93 16.55 -7.48
N SER A 46 -2.58 16.31 -6.21
CA SER A 46 -1.42 16.93 -5.54
C SER A 46 -0.13 16.76 -6.34
N ASN A 47 0.20 15.54 -6.74
CA ASN A 47 1.43 15.25 -7.48
C ASN A 47 1.46 15.98 -8.82
N THR A 48 0.33 16.01 -9.54
CA THR A 48 0.22 16.73 -10.82
C THR A 48 0.45 18.23 -10.63
N ASP A 49 -0.10 18.81 -9.57
CA ASP A 49 0.09 20.23 -9.25
C ASP A 49 1.55 20.54 -8.93
N VAL A 50 2.21 19.74 -8.09
CA VAL A 50 3.63 19.94 -7.74
C VAL A 50 4.53 19.83 -8.97
N LEU A 51 4.32 18.81 -9.82
CA LEU A 51 5.13 18.64 -11.04
C LEU A 51 4.94 19.81 -12.02
N ARG A 52 3.71 20.30 -12.18
CA ARG A 52 3.42 21.47 -12.99
C ARG A 52 4.13 22.73 -12.48
N ILE A 53 4.05 23.00 -11.18
CA ILE A 53 4.75 24.14 -10.56
C ILE A 53 6.26 23.99 -10.76
N PHE A 54 6.81 22.76 -10.64
CA PHE A 54 8.23 22.53 -10.89
C PHE A 54 8.63 22.87 -12.33
N GLU A 55 7.80 22.54 -13.31
CA GLU A 55 8.05 22.85 -14.72
C GLU A 55 7.93 24.34 -15.05
N GLU A 56 6.97 25.04 -14.45
CA GLU A 56 6.71 26.47 -14.66
C GLU A 56 7.73 27.37 -13.95
N GLU A 57 8.17 26.99 -12.74
CA GLU A 57 9.01 27.82 -11.89
C GLU A 57 10.49 27.41 -11.97
N ASN A 58 11.33 28.32 -12.48
CA ASN A 58 12.79 28.12 -12.49
C ASN A 58 13.46 28.46 -11.15
N ASN A 59 12.77 29.20 -10.27
CA ASN A 59 13.30 29.60 -8.97
C ASN A 59 12.85 28.63 -7.88
N LEU A 60 13.81 27.93 -7.25
CA LEU A 60 13.54 26.94 -6.20
C LEU A 60 12.77 27.53 -5.00
N VAL A 61 13.01 28.79 -4.64
CA VAL A 61 12.31 29.43 -3.50
C VAL A 61 10.83 29.62 -3.81
N GLN A 62 10.50 30.06 -5.04
CA GLN A 62 9.11 30.22 -5.48
C GLN A 62 8.43 28.86 -5.65
N PHE A 63 9.14 27.88 -6.22
CA PHE A 63 8.66 26.50 -6.35
C PHE A 63 8.27 25.90 -4.99
N ILE A 64 9.14 26.01 -3.98
CA ILE A 64 8.86 25.50 -2.63
C ILE A 64 7.64 26.21 -2.01
N GLU A 65 7.55 27.54 -2.15
CA GLU A 65 6.47 28.31 -1.53
C GLU A 65 5.11 28.02 -2.17
N GLN A 66 5.04 27.86 -3.49
CA GLN A 66 3.81 27.43 -4.18
C GLN A 66 3.46 25.96 -3.86
N THR A 67 4.47 25.10 -3.70
CA THR A 67 4.27 23.69 -3.31
C THR A 67 3.65 23.56 -1.91
N LYS A 68 3.96 24.45 -0.97
CA LYS A 68 3.32 24.47 0.36
C LYS A 68 1.81 24.69 0.31
N GLN A 69 1.32 25.37 -0.73
CA GLN A 69 -0.12 25.64 -0.93
C GLN A 69 -0.84 24.47 -1.61
N CYS A 70 -0.10 23.51 -2.17
CA CYS A 70 -0.67 22.31 -2.76
C CYS A 70 -1.30 21.42 -1.69
N SER A 71 -2.32 20.67 -2.11
CA SER A 71 -2.88 19.61 -1.28
C SER A 71 -1.83 18.58 -0.88
N GLU A 72 -1.98 17.98 0.30
CA GLU A 72 -1.02 17.01 0.82
C GLU A 72 -0.89 15.77 -0.08
N GLY A 73 0.34 15.39 -0.40
CA GLY A 73 0.69 14.23 -1.23
C GLY A 73 2.19 13.91 -1.14
N PRO A 74 2.62 12.76 -1.71
CA PRO A 74 4.01 12.28 -1.58
C PRO A 74 5.05 13.27 -2.11
N LEU A 75 4.83 13.87 -3.29
CA LEU A 75 5.77 14.85 -3.86
C LEU A 75 5.81 16.14 -3.05
N GLN A 76 4.65 16.61 -2.59
CA GLN A 76 4.55 17.81 -1.76
C GLN A 76 5.32 17.64 -0.44
N ARG A 77 5.15 16.49 0.22
CA ARG A 77 5.88 16.16 1.45
C ARG A 77 7.38 16.09 1.20
N PHE A 78 7.81 15.42 0.14
CA PHE A 78 9.22 15.37 -0.24
C PHE A 78 9.81 16.78 -0.39
N VAL A 79 9.14 17.69 -1.10
CA VAL A 79 9.63 19.07 -1.30
C VAL A 79 9.73 19.84 0.01
N ILE A 80 8.76 19.68 0.90
CA ILE A 80 8.75 20.36 2.21
C ILE A 80 9.89 19.84 3.09
N ASP A 81 10.03 18.51 3.17
CA ASP A 81 11.09 17.85 3.94
C ASP A 81 12.46 18.22 3.36
N ALA A 82 12.59 18.27 2.02
CA ALA A 82 13.83 18.65 1.34
C ALA A 82 14.21 20.10 1.64
N ASN A 83 13.24 21.03 1.66
CA ASN A 83 13.50 22.40 2.06
C ASN A 83 13.98 22.48 3.52
N HIS A 84 13.41 21.67 4.42
CA HIS A 84 13.84 21.63 5.80
C HIS A 84 15.30 21.16 5.94
N GLU A 85 15.68 20.10 5.22
CA GLU A 85 17.06 19.60 5.16
C GLU A 85 18.03 20.65 4.60
N ILE A 86 17.64 21.35 3.53
CA ILE A 86 18.42 22.46 2.95
C ILE A 86 18.61 23.59 3.98
N ASP A 87 17.56 23.95 4.73
CA ASP A 87 17.64 24.99 5.76
C ASP A 87 18.56 24.60 6.92
N GLN A 88 18.67 23.31 7.25
CA GLN A 88 19.61 22.81 8.26
C GLN A 88 21.08 22.87 7.80
N VAL A 89 21.34 22.67 6.50
CA VAL A 89 22.72 22.68 5.97
C VAL A 89 23.20 24.06 5.48
N LYS A 90 22.29 25.02 5.25
CA LYS A 90 22.60 26.42 4.89
C LYS A 90 23.63 27.12 5.80
N PRO A 91 23.59 26.99 7.14
CA PRO A 91 24.59 27.58 8.04
C PRO A 91 26.00 27.05 7.80
N LEU A 92 26.12 25.77 7.40
CA LEU A 92 27.39 25.13 7.09
C LEU A 92 27.98 25.65 5.76
N THR A 93 27.12 26.11 4.84
CA THR A 93 27.52 26.71 3.56
C THR A 93 28.17 28.08 3.72
N GLN A 94 27.94 28.77 4.85
CA GLN A 94 28.51 30.09 5.11
C GLN A 94 30.00 30.04 5.49
N SER A 95 30.56 28.86 5.83
CA SER A 95 31.90 28.79 6.42
C SER A 95 33.09 28.54 5.47
N LYS A 96 32.89 28.13 4.20
CA LYS A 96 33.89 28.15 3.10
C LYS A 96 33.34 27.48 1.83
N ILE A 97 33.80 27.95 0.67
CA ILE A 97 33.42 27.46 -0.68
C ILE A 97 33.88 25.99 -0.89
N GLU A 98 34.90 25.54 -0.16
CA GLU A 98 35.55 24.23 -0.27
C GLU A 98 34.60 23.05 0.01
N HIS A 99 33.58 23.23 0.85
CA HIS A 99 32.68 22.14 1.27
C HIS A 99 31.38 22.06 0.46
N ARG A 100 31.20 22.83 -0.62
CA ARG A 100 29.93 22.82 -1.38
C ARG A 100 29.63 21.51 -2.07
N SER A 101 30.64 20.81 -2.60
CA SER A 101 30.45 19.47 -3.17
C SER A 101 29.99 18.49 -2.09
N GLU A 102 30.64 18.53 -0.92
CA GLU A 102 30.28 17.70 0.23
C GLU A 102 28.85 17.99 0.71
N LEU A 103 28.39 19.25 0.66
CA LEU A 103 27.00 19.60 0.99
C LEU A 103 25.99 19.04 -0.01
N ILE A 104 26.32 19.03 -1.31
CA ILE A 104 25.47 18.39 -2.32
C ILE A 104 25.41 16.88 -2.08
N ASP A 105 26.55 16.25 -1.81
CA ASP A 105 26.61 14.81 -1.53
C ASP A 105 25.84 14.44 -0.25
N LEU A 106 25.86 15.31 0.78
CA LEU A 106 25.07 15.15 2.00
C LEU A 106 23.56 15.28 1.72
N LEU A 107 23.16 16.26 0.91
CA LEU A 107 21.76 16.44 0.53
C LEU A 107 21.25 15.29 -0.34
N ASP A 108 22.06 14.78 -1.26
CA ASP A 108 21.72 13.62 -2.08
C ASP A 108 21.40 12.39 -1.21
N ARG A 109 22.28 12.09 -0.25
CA ARG A 109 22.03 11.02 0.74
C ARG A 109 20.79 11.26 1.60
N SER A 110 20.54 12.51 1.99
CA SER A 110 19.33 12.88 2.74
C SER A 110 18.08 12.63 1.89
N PHE A 111 18.10 13.02 0.62
CA PHE A 111 16.99 12.81 -0.30
C PHE A 111 16.73 11.32 -0.57
N GLU A 112 17.78 10.51 -0.74
CA GLU A 112 17.66 9.05 -0.82
C GLU A 112 16.96 8.46 0.43
N ALA A 113 17.37 8.89 1.63
CA ALA A 113 16.74 8.45 2.87
C ALA A 113 15.26 8.87 2.96
N MET A 114 14.92 10.07 2.49
CA MET A 114 13.55 10.56 2.42
C MET A 114 12.68 9.77 1.44
N ILE A 115 13.22 9.40 0.27
CA ILE A 115 12.54 8.55 -0.73
C ILE A 115 12.18 7.20 -0.10
N VAL A 116 13.14 6.55 0.56
CA VAL A 116 12.93 5.27 1.25
C VAL A 116 11.86 5.40 2.33
N HIS A 117 11.89 6.48 3.12
CA HIS A 117 10.90 6.72 4.16
C HIS A 117 9.48 6.92 3.59
N GLU A 118 9.34 7.64 2.49
CA GLU A 118 8.04 7.83 1.83
C GLU A 118 7.54 6.52 1.19
N GLU A 119 8.43 5.71 0.60
CA GLU A 119 8.07 4.37 0.10
C GLU A 119 7.49 3.50 1.23
N LEU A 120 8.16 3.46 2.39
CA LEU A 120 7.70 2.68 3.54
C LEU A 120 6.31 3.12 4.02
N LYS A 121 6.03 4.43 4.04
CA LYS A 121 4.68 4.94 4.36
C LYS A 121 3.65 4.45 3.36
N LEU A 122 3.95 4.51 2.06
CA LEU A 122 3.03 4.09 1.01
C LEU A 122 2.73 2.57 1.06
N ARG A 123 3.72 1.75 1.48
CA ARG A 123 3.61 0.29 1.66
C ARG A 123 2.76 -0.16 2.85
N THR A 124 2.28 0.76 3.69
CA THR A 124 1.45 0.41 4.86
C THR A 124 0.19 -0.38 4.45
N GLY A 125 -0.05 -1.52 5.10
CA GLY A 125 -1.18 -2.42 4.82
C GLY A 125 -0.95 -3.43 3.68
N GLN A 126 0.16 -3.30 2.95
CA GLN A 126 0.46 -4.17 1.81
C GLN A 126 0.79 -5.60 2.23
N SER A 127 1.50 -5.78 3.35
CA SER A 127 1.84 -7.11 3.88
C SER A 127 0.58 -7.92 4.22
N THR A 128 -0.44 -7.27 4.79
CA THR A 128 -1.73 -7.91 5.08
C THR A 128 -2.42 -8.40 3.81
N LEU A 129 -2.47 -7.57 2.75
CA LEU A 129 -3.05 -7.96 1.46
C LEU A 129 -2.28 -9.13 0.84
N ALA A 130 -0.95 -9.07 0.86
CA ALA A 130 -0.09 -10.14 0.34
C ALA A 130 -0.37 -11.46 1.06
N THR A 131 -0.38 -11.46 2.39
CA THR A 131 -0.66 -12.64 3.19
C THR A 131 -2.04 -13.20 2.90
N ILE A 132 -3.10 -12.38 2.98
CA ILE A 132 -4.48 -12.85 2.76
C ILE A 132 -4.66 -13.40 1.34
N SER A 133 -4.05 -12.76 0.34
CA SER A 133 -4.14 -13.20 -1.06
C SER A 133 -3.64 -14.62 -1.29
N VAL A 134 -2.61 -15.02 -0.55
CA VAL A 134 -2.01 -16.36 -0.65
C VAL A 134 -2.68 -17.34 0.30
N THR A 135 -2.98 -16.94 1.54
CA THR A 135 -3.41 -17.88 2.59
C THR A 135 -4.91 -18.13 2.63
N ALA A 136 -5.76 -17.17 2.27
CA ALA A 136 -7.21 -17.32 2.36
C ALA A 136 -7.78 -18.50 1.53
N PRO A 137 -7.30 -18.81 0.30
CA PRO A 137 -7.75 -19.99 -0.43
C PRO A 137 -7.44 -21.29 0.31
N PHE A 138 -6.27 -21.39 0.95
CA PHE A 138 -5.87 -22.58 1.72
C PHE A 138 -6.68 -22.72 3.01
N VAL A 139 -7.03 -21.61 3.65
CA VAL A 139 -7.95 -21.61 4.80
C VAL A 139 -9.34 -22.08 4.38
N GLY A 140 -9.83 -21.66 3.21
CA GLY A 140 -11.08 -22.16 2.63
C GLY A 140 -11.04 -23.65 2.30
N LEU A 141 -9.96 -24.12 1.67
CA LEU A 141 -9.71 -25.53 1.38
C LEU A 141 -9.70 -26.38 2.65
N LEU A 142 -9.03 -25.91 3.70
CA LEU A 142 -9.03 -26.55 5.02
C LEU A 142 -10.46 -26.69 5.57
N GLY A 143 -11.28 -25.65 5.44
CA GLY A 143 -12.69 -25.69 5.81
C GLY A 143 -13.46 -26.75 5.06
N THR A 144 -13.22 -26.91 3.75
CA THR A 144 -13.85 -27.97 2.97
C THR A 144 -13.39 -29.36 3.40
N VAL A 145 -12.09 -29.57 3.63
CA VAL A 145 -11.56 -30.86 4.09
C VAL A 145 -12.20 -31.26 5.42
N LEU A 146 -12.29 -30.33 6.37
CA LEU A 146 -12.84 -30.62 7.69
C LEU A 146 -14.36 -30.85 7.63
N GLY A 147 -15.10 -30.07 6.84
CA GLY A 147 -16.53 -30.28 6.64
C GLY A 147 -16.84 -31.64 5.98
N VAL A 148 -16.00 -32.07 5.04
CA VAL A 148 -16.12 -33.41 4.43
C VAL A 148 -15.83 -34.51 5.47
N ILE A 149 -14.79 -34.36 6.29
CA ILE A 149 -14.49 -35.30 7.39
C ILE A 149 -15.67 -35.41 8.35
N ASP A 150 -16.22 -34.28 8.82
CA ASP A 150 -17.37 -34.25 9.72
C ASP A 150 -18.60 -34.95 9.10
N THR A 151 -18.84 -34.71 7.81
CA THR A 151 -19.93 -35.36 7.07
C THR A 151 -19.75 -36.89 7.05
N PHE A 152 -18.54 -37.39 6.75
CA PHE A 152 -18.27 -38.84 6.73
C PHE A 152 -18.31 -39.48 8.12
N GLN A 153 -17.91 -38.76 9.18
CA GLN A 153 -18.05 -39.24 10.56
C GLN A 153 -19.52 -39.35 11.00
N GLY A 154 -20.38 -38.43 10.56
CA GLY A 154 -21.82 -38.54 10.79
C GLY A 154 -22.44 -39.77 10.11
N ILE A 155 -22.00 -40.08 8.90
CA ILE A 155 -22.47 -41.26 8.15
C ILE A 155 -22.04 -42.57 8.80
N SER A 156 -20.83 -42.65 9.37
CA SER A 156 -20.33 -43.90 9.97
C SER A 156 -21.13 -44.36 11.18
N GLN A 157 -21.96 -43.48 11.76
CA GLN A 157 -22.87 -43.78 12.86
C GLN A 157 -24.27 -44.24 12.38
N LEU A 158 -24.58 -44.09 11.09
CA LEU A 158 -25.86 -44.46 10.49
C LEU A 158 -25.81 -45.90 9.95
N GLN A 159 -26.93 -46.63 10.09
CA GLN A 159 -27.06 -48.01 9.58
C GLN A 159 -27.21 -48.08 8.05
N SER A 160 -27.56 -46.98 7.38
CA SER A 160 -27.74 -46.89 5.93
C SER A 160 -27.24 -45.55 5.39
N VAL A 161 -26.54 -45.57 4.25
CA VAL A 161 -26.01 -44.38 3.59
C VAL A 161 -27.01 -43.92 2.53
N GLU A 162 -27.73 -42.83 2.79
CA GLU A 162 -28.57 -42.17 1.78
C GLU A 162 -27.93 -40.85 1.32
N LEU A 163 -27.92 -40.61 0.00
CA LEU A 163 -27.31 -39.42 -0.61
C LEU A 163 -27.94 -38.10 -0.13
N THR A 164 -29.23 -38.15 0.21
CA THR A 164 -30.03 -37.06 0.79
C THR A 164 -29.50 -36.57 2.14
N VAL A 165 -28.79 -37.44 2.88
CA VAL A 165 -28.20 -37.10 4.19
C VAL A 165 -26.82 -36.45 4.03
N VAL A 166 -26.11 -36.76 2.94
CA VAL A 166 -24.72 -36.32 2.71
C VAL A 166 -24.64 -34.97 1.97
N GLY A 167 -25.57 -34.75 1.04
CA GLY A 167 -25.58 -33.57 0.17
C GLY A 167 -25.44 -32.22 0.89
N PRO A 168 -26.21 -31.96 1.97
CA PRO A 168 -26.12 -30.69 2.71
C PRO A 168 -24.73 -30.43 3.32
N GLY A 169 -24.12 -31.42 3.98
CA GLY A 169 -22.82 -31.27 4.64
C GLY A 169 -21.67 -30.99 3.66
N ILE A 170 -21.67 -31.66 2.50
CA ILE A 170 -20.69 -31.38 1.45
C ILE A 170 -20.91 -30.00 0.84
N SER A 171 -22.18 -29.61 0.60
CA SER A 171 -22.49 -28.27 0.08
C SER A 171 -21.98 -27.17 1.01
N GLU A 172 -22.17 -27.32 2.33
CA GLU A 172 -21.65 -26.38 3.32
C GLU A 172 -20.12 -26.32 3.32
N ALA A 173 -19.47 -27.48 3.25
CA ALA A 173 -18.02 -27.58 3.14
C ALA A 173 -17.49 -26.80 1.92
N LEU A 174 -18.18 -26.85 0.78
CA LEU A 174 -17.81 -26.11 -0.45
C LEU A 174 -17.96 -24.58 -0.31
N VAL A 175 -18.88 -24.10 0.54
CA VAL A 175 -19.02 -22.66 0.81
C VAL A 175 -17.75 -22.08 1.43
N ALA A 176 -17.03 -22.85 2.26
CA ALA A 176 -15.77 -22.39 2.87
C ALA A 176 -14.69 -22.09 1.82
N THR A 177 -14.54 -22.95 0.80
CA THR A 177 -13.63 -22.69 -0.32
C THR A 177 -14.06 -21.46 -1.13
N GLY A 178 -15.36 -21.33 -1.41
CA GLY A 178 -15.90 -20.14 -2.08
C GLY A 178 -15.61 -18.85 -1.32
N ALA A 179 -15.79 -18.86 0.01
CA ALA A 179 -15.48 -17.72 0.88
C ALA A 179 -13.98 -17.39 0.89
N GLY A 180 -13.11 -18.41 0.89
CA GLY A 180 -11.66 -18.24 0.79
C GLY A 180 -11.24 -17.52 -0.49
N LEU A 181 -11.80 -17.95 -1.64
CA LEU A 181 -11.57 -17.29 -2.93
C LEU A 181 -12.14 -15.87 -2.97
N PHE A 182 -13.32 -15.66 -2.39
CA PHE A 182 -13.95 -14.34 -2.33
C PHE A 182 -13.12 -13.32 -1.54
N ALA A 183 -12.39 -13.76 -0.50
CA ALA A 183 -11.45 -12.91 0.23
C ALA A 183 -10.12 -12.72 -0.54
N ALA A 184 -9.62 -13.78 -1.20
CA ALA A 184 -8.30 -13.78 -1.84
C ALA A 184 -8.25 -12.96 -3.15
N ILE A 185 -9.29 -13.05 -3.98
CA ILE A 185 -9.31 -12.41 -5.30
C ILE A 185 -9.19 -10.87 -5.19
N PRO A 186 -10.00 -10.18 -4.36
CA PRO A 186 -9.81 -8.73 -4.17
C PRO A 186 -8.46 -8.40 -3.55
N ALA A 187 -7.92 -9.26 -2.67
CA ALA A 187 -6.63 -9.03 -2.02
C ALA A 187 -5.47 -9.04 -3.03
N VAL A 188 -5.43 -9.99 -3.97
CA VAL A 188 -4.38 -10.05 -5.00
C VAL A 188 -4.49 -8.87 -5.98
N VAL A 189 -5.72 -8.48 -6.36
CA VAL A 189 -5.94 -7.32 -7.24
C VAL A 189 -5.47 -6.04 -6.54
N ALA A 190 -5.89 -5.84 -5.29
CA ALA A 190 -5.47 -4.71 -4.46
C ALA A 190 -3.94 -4.65 -4.36
N TYR A 191 -3.30 -5.77 -3.96
CA TYR A 191 -1.85 -5.85 -3.82
C TYR A 191 -1.09 -5.44 -5.09
N ASN A 192 -1.54 -5.91 -6.26
CA ASN A 192 -0.90 -5.59 -7.54
C ASN A 192 -1.08 -4.12 -7.95
N LEU A 193 -2.29 -3.58 -7.81
CA LEU A 193 -2.54 -2.15 -8.04
C LEU A 193 -1.67 -1.28 -7.13
N PHE A 194 -1.50 -1.72 -5.88
CA PHE A 194 -0.73 -1.02 -4.85
C PHE A 194 0.75 -1.01 -5.17
N ASN A 195 1.29 -2.15 -5.61
CA ASN A 195 2.66 -2.21 -6.10
C ASN A 195 2.92 -1.25 -7.26
N SER A 196 2.03 -1.21 -8.25
CA SER A 196 2.18 -0.31 -9.40
C SER A 196 2.18 1.14 -8.94
N TYR A 197 1.19 1.54 -8.13
CA TYR A 197 1.08 2.92 -7.66
C TYR A 197 2.29 3.35 -6.81
N ILE A 198 2.77 2.49 -5.91
CA ILE A 198 3.93 2.78 -5.06
C ILE A 198 5.15 3.01 -5.93
N ARG A 199 5.38 2.13 -6.91
CA ARG A 199 6.49 2.27 -7.87
C ARG A 199 6.41 3.58 -8.63
N ASP A 200 5.27 3.89 -9.25
CA ASP A 200 5.08 5.12 -10.02
C ASP A 200 5.29 6.37 -9.14
N SER A 201 4.91 6.31 -7.85
CA SER A 201 5.12 7.40 -6.90
C SER A 201 6.58 7.57 -6.53
N VAL A 202 7.31 6.48 -6.29
CA VAL A 202 8.75 6.50 -5.99
C VAL A 202 9.53 7.03 -7.18
N GLU A 203 9.26 6.54 -8.39
CA GLU A 203 9.91 7.02 -9.63
C GLU A 203 9.70 8.52 -9.84
N GLN A 204 8.51 9.04 -9.53
CA GLN A 204 8.23 10.48 -9.57
C GLN A 204 9.05 11.26 -8.53
N ILE A 205 9.17 10.75 -7.30
CA ILE A 205 9.96 11.41 -6.25
C ILE A 205 11.45 11.38 -6.63
N GLU A 206 11.98 10.25 -7.11
CA GLU A 206 13.35 10.12 -7.60
C GLU A 206 13.64 11.09 -8.74
N SER A 207 12.76 11.16 -9.74
CA SER A 207 12.91 12.11 -10.84
C SER A 207 12.89 13.55 -10.36
N LEU A 208 12.02 13.90 -9.41
CA LEU A 208 11.95 15.24 -8.84
C LEU A 208 13.21 15.55 -8.03
N SER A 209 13.67 14.60 -7.20
CA SER A 209 14.89 14.69 -6.40
C SER A 209 16.11 15.04 -7.24
N LEU A 210 16.35 14.28 -8.32
CA LEU A 210 17.46 14.51 -9.24
C LEU A 210 17.41 15.91 -9.87
N LYS A 211 16.24 16.32 -10.38
CA LYS A 211 16.07 17.64 -10.99
C LYS A 211 16.21 18.77 -9.95
N PHE A 212 15.75 18.53 -8.72
CA PHE A 212 15.87 19.47 -7.61
C PHE A 212 17.34 19.70 -7.25
N LEU A 213 18.12 18.64 -7.05
CA LEU A 213 19.57 18.71 -6.80
C LEU A 213 20.31 19.40 -7.94
N GLN A 214 19.95 19.09 -9.19
CA GLN A 214 20.53 19.75 -10.37
C GLN A 214 20.31 21.26 -10.33
N ARG A 215 19.07 21.72 -10.07
CA ARG A 215 18.76 23.15 -9.96
C ARG A 215 19.51 23.81 -8.81
N LEU A 216 19.62 23.12 -7.67
CA LEU A 216 20.36 23.59 -6.50
C LEU A 216 21.85 23.78 -6.84
N HIS A 217 22.46 22.78 -7.50
CA HIS A 217 23.83 22.82 -7.96
C HIS A 217 24.08 23.98 -8.93
N LEU A 218 23.22 24.16 -9.94
CA LEU A 218 23.30 25.28 -10.88
C LEU A 218 23.18 26.64 -10.17
N GLN A 219 22.28 26.77 -9.19
CA GLN A 219 22.14 27.99 -8.41
C GLN A 219 23.42 28.32 -7.62
N PHE A 220 24.11 27.31 -7.08
CA PHE A 220 25.40 27.50 -6.42
C PHE A 220 26.51 27.93 -7.38
N LEU A 221 26.54 27.41 -8.62
CA LEU A 221 27.48 27.83 -9.66
C LEU A 221 27.26 29.29 -10.08
N LEU A 222 26.01 29.68 -10.37
CA LEU A 222 25.68 31.05 -10.80
C LEU A 222 25.91 32.09 -9.70
N THR A 223 25.77 31.70 -8.43
CA THR A 223 26.10 32.58 -7.29
C THR A 223 27.62 32.82 -7.18
N ASN A 224 28.45 31.95 -7.77
CA ASN A 224 29.90 32.08 -7.78
C ASN A 224 30.37 33.15 -8.79
N GLU A 225 29.76 33.20 -9.99
CA GLU A 225 30.12 34.19 -11.01
C GLU A 225 29.80 35.63 -10.61
N LYS A 226 28.78 35.86 -9.78
CA LYS A 226 28.44 37.22 -9.30
C LYS A 226 29.35 37.72 -8.17
N LYS A 227 30.20 36.87 -7.59
CA LYS A 227 31.11 37.22 -6.48
C LYS A 227 32.57 37.38 -6.90
N ASN A 228 32.93 37.01 -8.13
CA ASN A 228 34.20 37.34 -8.79
C ASN A 228 34.02 38.54 -9.72
#